data_AF-A0A8J9YEC1-F1
#
_entry.id   AF-A0A8J9YEC1-F1
#
_cell.length_a   1.000
_cell.length_b   1.000
_cell.length_c   1.000
_cell.angle_alpha   90.00
_cell.angle_beta   90.00
_cell.angle_gamma   90.00
#
_symmetry.space_group_name_H-M   'P 1'
#
loop_
_entity.id
_entity.type
_entity.pdbx_description
1 polymer ?
#
loop_
_entity_poly.entity_id
_entity_poly.type
_entity_poly.pdbx_seq_one_letter_code
_entity_poly.pdbx_strand_id
1 'polypeptide(L)'
;MIIMYVSWHGSAGGDSRAFPSGERVSASGVAALALRSLRAPRRLRARLALCRLPRALSEKKACLKDVKEHLVSIIGRNLKYWRESSNEMLRDLLYKRLQHLHQVSLHLHLIHITDLRETSCKQKLLLQSLENMSKHWDIDVSFLRKSTIPPETMR
;
A
#
# COMPACT_ATOMS: atom_id res chain seq x y z
N MET A 1 -8.13 -2.15 -30.27
CA MET A 1 -6.79 -1.82 -29.74
C MET A 1 -6.73 -0.31 -29.63
N ILE A 2 -6.83 0.25 -28.42
CA ILE A 2 -6.90 1.71 -28.23
C ILE A 2 -5.47 2.21 -28.01
N ILE A 3 -4.97 3.01 -28.95
CA ILE A 3 -3.66 3.67 -28.85
C ILE A 3 -3.95 5.08 -28.32
N MET A 4 -3.52 5.38 -27.09
CA MET A 4 -3.56 6.73 -26.57
C MET A 4 -2.19 7.37 -26.74
N TYR A 5 -2.12 8.45 -27.50
CA TYR A 5 -0.96 9.32 -27.55
C TYR A 5 -1.14 10.40 -26.47
N VAL A 6 -0.23 10.43 -25.49
CA VAL A 6 -0.21 11.47 -24.47
C VAL A 6 0.92 12.42 -24.85
N SER A 7 0.58 13.61 -25.33
CA SER A 7 1.53 14.70 -25.56
C SER A 7 1.76 15.46 -24.26
N TRP A 8 3.02 15.62 -23.83
CA TRP A 8 3.40 16.41 -22.66
C TRP A 8 4.43 17.46 -23.06
N HIS A 9 4.11 18.73 -22.80
CA HIS A 9 5.08 19.82 -22.72
C HIS A 9 5.75 19.75 -21.33
N GLY A 10 7.09 19.67 -21.32
CA GLY A 10 7.87 19.52 -20.10
C GLY A 10 8.03 20.81 -19.30
N SER A 11 8.18 20.64 -17.99
CA SER A 11 9.03 21.52 -17.17
C SER A 11 9.70 20.66 -16.09
N ALA A 12 11.01 20.85 -15.95
CA ALA A 12 11.93 20.00 -15.21
C ALA A 12 11.75 20.10 -13.68
N GLY A 13 11.91 18.95 -12.99
CA GLY A 13 12.11 18.90 -11.55
C GLY A 13 11.51 17.67 -10.87
N GLY A 14 12.35 16.66 -10.59
CA GLY A 14 12.11 15.63 -9.56
C GLY A 14 11.65 14.26 -10.05
N ASP A 15 12.60 13.31 -10.13
CA ASP A 15 12.49 11.83 -10.03
C ASP A 15 11.27 11.11 -10.64
N SER A 16 10.65 11.71 -11.64
CA SER A 16 9.63 11.05 -12.45
C SER A 16 10.35 10.25 -13.52
N ARG A 17 10.50 8.93 -13.31
CA ARG A 17 10.78 7.99 -14.41
C ARG A 17 9.58 8.01 -15.36
N ALA A 18 9.52 9.03 -16.21
CA ALA A 18 8.62 9.07 -17.35
C ALA A 18 9.04 7.95 -18.31
N PHE A 19 8.09 7.14 -18.77
CA PHE A 19 8.34 6.20 -19.84
C PHE A 19 8.73 6.99 -21.10
N PRO A 20 9.79 6.60 -21.82
CA PRO A 20 10.21 7.31 -23.01
C PRO A 20 9.07 7.32 -24.04
N SER A 21 8.85 8.49 -24.65
CA SER A 21 7.86 8.67 -25.70
C SER A 21 8.17 7.73 -26.88
N GLY A 22 7.31 6.73 -27.09
CA GLY A 22 7.46 5.74 -28.17
C GLY A 22 7.53 4.28 -27.71
N GLU A 23 7.69 4.03 -26.40
CA GLU A 23 7.72 2.66 -25.89
C GLU A 23 6.30 2.12 -25.66
N ARG A 24 6.04 0.89 -26.13
CA ARG A 24 4.73 0.25 -25.98
C ARG A 24 4.50 -0.13 -24.52
N VAL A 25 3.79 0.71 -23.77
CA VAL A 25 3.32 0.34 -22.44
C VAL A 25 2.18 -0.66 -22.59
N SER A 26 2.40 -1.90 -22.16
CA SER A 26 1.32 -2.90 -22.14
C SER A 26 0.24 -2.49 -21.13
N ALA A 27 -1.00 -2.93 -21.34
CA ALA A 27 -2.08 -2.71 -20.38
C ALA A 27 -1.73 -3.24 -18.98
N SER A 28 -0.97 -4.34 -18.89
CA SER A 28 -0.44 -4.88 -17.64
C SER A 28 0.61 -3.96 -16.99
N GLY A 29 1.46 -3.31 -17.80
CA GLY A 29 2.41 -2.30 -17.33
C GLY A 29 1.72 -1.07 -16.73
N VAL A 30 0.67 -0.56 -17.39
CA VAL A 30 -0.14 0.56 -16.86
C VAL A 30 -0.83 0.15 -15.56
N ALA A 31 -1.44 -1.03 -15.50
CA ALA A 31 -2.09 -1.53 -14.29
C ALA A 31 -1.10 -1.71 -13.13
N ALA A 32 0.10 -2.22 -13.39
CA ALA A 32 1.15 -2.36 -12.39
C ALA A 32 1.61 -0.99 -11.86
N LEU A 33 1.74 0.01 -12.73
CA LEU A 33 2.07 1.38 -12.34
C LEU A 33 0.95 2.00 -11.49
N ALA A 34 -0.30 1.86 -11.90
CA ALA A 34 -1.46 2.32 -11.15
C ALA A 34 -1.52 1.68 -9.76
N LEU A 35 -1.26 0.36 -9.64
CA LEU A 35 -1.20 -0.32 -8.34
C LEU A 35 -0.05 0.19 -7.47
N ARG A 36 1.08 0.61 -8.06
CA ARG A 36 2.24 1.15 -7.34
C ARG A 36 1.99 2.55 -6.79
N SER A 37 1.19 3.38 -7.46
CA SER A 37 0.84 4.72 -7.00
C SER A 37 -0.22 4.71 -5.87
N LEU A 38 -0.91 3.60 -5.66
CA LEU A 38 -1.85 3.45 -4.55
C LEU A 38 -1.14 3.36 -3.19
N ARG A 39 -1.69 4.07 -2.19
CA ARG A 39 -1.34 3.88 -0.78
C ARG A 39 -1.54 2.43 -0.34
N ALA A 40 -0.78 1.96 0.64
CA ALA A 40 -0.73 0.53 0.99
C ALA A 40 -2.10 -0.11 1.28
N PRO A 41 -3.05 0.52 2.02
CA PRO A 41 -4.37 -0.06 2.25
C PRO A 41 -5.18 -0.24 0.96
N ARG A 42 -5.17 0.79 0.09
CA ARG A 42 -5.86 0.75 -1.21
C ARG A 42 -5.22 -0.26 -2.14
N ARG A 43 -3.88 -0.33 -2.14
CA ARG A 43 -3.10 -1.32 -2.90
C ARG A 43 -3.40 -2.75 -2.47
N LEU A 44 -3.47 -3.01 -1.16
CA LEU A 44 -3.84 -4.33 -0.62
C LEU A 44 -5.27 -4.71 -1.03
N ARG A 45 -6.22 -3.77 -0.92
CA ARG A 45 -7.61 -3.98 -1.36
C ARG A 45 -7.70 -4.29 -2.85
N ALA A 46 -6.98 -3.55 -3.69
CA ALA A 46 -6.93 -3.79 -5.12
C ALA A 46 -6.33 -5.17 -5.46
N ARG A 47 -5.21 -5.56 -4.82
CA ARG A 47 -4.63 -6.88 -5.01
C ARG A 47 -5.57 -8.01 -4.60
N LEU A 48 -6.27 -7.87 -3.47
CA LEU A 48 -7.27 -8.85 -3.05
C LEU A 48 -8.43 -8.97 -4.04
N ALA A 49 -8.88 -7.87 -4.62
CA ALA A 49 -9.88 -7.90 -5.69
C ALA A 49 -9.36 -8.64 -6.93
N LEU A 50 -8.10 -8.41 -7.32
CA LEU A 50 -7.46 -9.11 -8.43
C LEU A 50 -7.31 -10.62 -8.19
N CYS A 51 -7.05 -11.06 -6.95
CA CYS A 51 -6.97 -12.48 -6.61
C CYS A 51 -8.28 -13.26 -6.86
N ARG A 52 -9.40 -12.56 -7.12
CA ARG A 52 -10.69 -13.18 -7.43
C ARG A 52 -10.85 -13.54 -8.91
N LEU A 53 -10.12 -12.85 -9.79
CA LEU A 53 -10.25 -12.99 -11.25
C LEU A 53 -9.74 -14.33 -11.81
N PRO A 54 -8.61 -14.89 -11.35
CA PRO A 54 -8.11 -16.17 -11.83
C PRO A 54 -9.16 -17.28 -11.73
N ARG A 55 -9.25 -18.15 -12.73
CA ARG A 55 -10.12 -19.35 -12.67
C ARG A 55 -9.42 -20.50 -11.96
N ALA A 56 -8.12 -20.66 -12.19
CA ALA A 56 -7.33 -21.74 -11.63
C ALA A 56 -7.09 -21.55 -10.12
N LEU A 57 -7.24 -22.64 -9.36
CA LEU A 57 -7.04 -22.61 -7.90
C LEU A 57 -5.57 -22.35 -7.52
N SER A 58 -4.63 -22.83 -8.32
CA SER A 58 -3.19 -22.59 -8.16
C SER A 58 -2.86 -21.10 -8.24
N GLU A 59 -3.42 -20.40 -9.23
CA GLU A 59 -3.25 -18.95 -9.40
C GLU A 59 -3.85 -18.16 -8.24
N LYS A 60 -5.03 -18.54 -7.74
CA LYS A 60 -5.63 -17.92 -6.55
C LYS A 60 -4.77 -18.10 -5.31
N LYS A 61 -4.23 -19.30 -5.11
CA LYS A 61 -3.34 -19.62 -3.99
C LYS A 61 -2.04 -18.82 -4.07
N ALA A 62 -1.44 -18.74 -5.26
CA ALA A 62 -0.27 -17.92 -5.51
C ALA A 62 -0.54 -16.43 -5.26
N CYS A 63 -1.68 -15.90 -5.73
CA CYS A 63 -2.06 -14.51 -5.50
C CYS A 63 -2.24 -14.20 -4.00
N LEU A 64 -2.95 -15.06 -3.27
CA LEU A 64 -3.10 -14.89 -1.81
C LEU A 64 -1.76 -14.96 -1.08
N LYS A 65 -0.84 -15.83 -1.51
CA LYS A 65 0.52 -15.90 -0.97
C LYS A 65 1.28 -14.59 -1.18
N ASP A 66 1.25 -14.04 -2.40
CA ASP A 66 1.88 -12.74 -2.70
C ASP A 66 1.31 -11.60 -1.83
N VAL A 67 -0.01 -11.56 -1.62
CA VAL A 67 -0.64 -10.56 -0.75
C VAL A 67 -0.16 -10.70 0.69
N LYS A 68 -0.01 -11.93 1.20
CA LYS A 68 0.50 -12.21 2.56
C LYS A 68 1.95 -11.76 2.70
N GLU A 69 2.81 -12.11 1.76
CA GLU A 69 4.23 -11.72 1.76
C GLU A 69 4.40 -10.21 1.69
N HIS A 70 3.60 -9.53 0.85
CA HIS A 70 3.59 -8.08 0.76
C HIS A 70 3.17 -7.42 2.08
N LEU A 71 2.17 -7.97 2.77
CA LEU A 71 1.75 -7.47 4.08
C LEU A 71 2.85 -7.67 5.15
N VAL A 72 3.52 -8.82 5.16
CA VAL A 72 4.67 -9.07 6.05
C VAL A 72 5.79 -8.05 5.80
N SER A 73 6.09 -7.73 4.54
CA SER A 73 7.06 -6.68 4.20
C SER A 73 6.65 -5.30 4.73
N ILE A 74 5.36 -4.94 4.61
CA ILE A 74 4.83 -3.68 5.16
C ILE A 74 4.98 -3.65 6.68
N ILE A 75 4.65 -4.74 7.38
CA ILE A 75 4.80 -4.85 8.83
C ILE A 75 6.27 -4.67 9.21
N GLY A 76 7.19 -5.37 8.55
CA GLY A 76 8.63 -5.29 8.81
C GLY A 76 9.17 -3.87 8.67
N ARG A 77 8.76 -3.13 7.64
CA ARG A 77 9.16 -1.71 7.45
C ARG A 77 8.61 -0.81 8.55
N ASN A 78 7.34 -0.97 8.94
CA ASN A 78 6.76 -0.16 10.00
C ASN A 78 7.39 -0.46 11.38
N LEU A 79 7.70 -1.73 11.66
CA LEU A 79 8.44 -2.12 12.87
C LEU A 79 9.84 -1.52 12.89
N LYS A 80 10.55 -1.53 11.76
CA LYS A 80 11.87 -0.90 11.64
C LYS A 80 11.77 0.59 11.99
N TYR A 81 10.87 1.33 11.35
CA TYR A 81 10.68 2.76 11.65
C TYR A 81 10.24 3.03 13.09
N TRP A 82 9.43 2.15 13.66
CA TRP A 82 9.00 2.30 15.05
C TRP A 82 10.17 2.15 16.04
N ARG A 83 11.11 1.22 15.77
CA ARG A 83 12.32 1.03 16.60
C ARG A 83 13.33 2.16 16.45
N GLU A 84 13.42 2.74 15.26
CA GLU A 84 14.40 3.79 14.93
C GLU A 84 13.90 5.21 15.30
N SER A 85 12.60 5.38 15.56
CA SER A 85 12.04 6.70 15.85
C SER A 85 12.30 7.12 17.30
N SER A 86 12.84 8.32 17.48
CA SER A 86 12.98 8.96 18.80
C SER A 86 11.76 9.79 19.21
N ASN A 87 10.84 10.07 18.29
CA ASN A 87 9.66 10.88 18.54
C ASN A 87 8.52 10.00 19.08
N GLU A 88 8.10 10.22 20.33
CA GLU A 88 7.07 9.42 21.01
C GLU A 88 5.73 9.43 20.26
N MET A 89 5.29 10.60 19.78
CA MET A 89 4.05 10.73 19.01
C MET A 89 4.12 9.91 17.70
N LEU A 90 5.25 9.97 16.99
CA LEU A 90 5.44 9.16 15.79
C LEU A 90 5.45 7.66 16.11
N ARG A 91 6.08 7.26 17.23
CA ARG A 91 6.05 5.87 17.71
C ARG A 91 4.63 5.42 18.02
N ASP A 92 3.80 6.24 18.66
CA ASP A 92 2.42 5.89 18.98
C ASP A 92 1.57 5.70 17.72
N LEU A 93 1.73 6.60 16.73
CA LEU A 93 1.05 6.48 15.45
C LEU A 93 1.49 5.24 14.67
N LEU A 94 2.80 4.95 14.65
CA LEU A 94 3.35 3.74 14.03
C LEU A 94 2.87 2.47 14.77
N TYR A 95 2.78 2.51 16.09
CA TYR A 95 2.26 1.41 16.90
C TYR A 95 0.79 1.13 16.58
N LYS A 96 -0.05 2.17 16.53
CA LYS A 96 -1.46 2.04 16.14
C LYS A 96 -1.61 1.48 14.72
N ARG A 97 -0.78 1.93 13.78
CA ARG A 97 -0.73 1.38 12.42
C ARG A 97 -0.33 -0.10 12.42
N LEU A 98 0.64 -0.49 13.26
CA LEU A 98 1.07 -1.88 13.42
C LEU A 98 -0.03 -2.78 13.99
N GLN A 99 -0.82 -2.30 14.96
CA GLN A 99 -1.98 -3.03 15.48
C GLN A 99 -2.99 -3.33 14.36
N HIS A 100 -3.33 -2.34 13.53
CA HIS A 100 -4.23 -2.54 12.39
C HIS A 100 -3.64 -3.47 11.33
N LEU A 101 -2.35 -3.34 11.02
CA LEU A 101 -1.66 -4.25 10.09
C LEU A 101 -1.67 -5.69 10.61
N HIS A 102 -1.48 -5.89 11.91
CA HIS A 102 -1.55 -7.20 12.54
C HIS A 102 -2.97 -7.79 12.43
N GLN A 103 -4.01 -6.99 12.71
CA GLN A 103 -5.40 -7.42 12.56
C GLN A 103 -5.73 -7.84 11.11
N VAL A 104 -5.29 -7.04 10.13
CA VAL A 104 -5.41 -7.40 8.70
C VAL A 104 -4.67 -8.70 8.39
N SER A 105 -3.48 -8.90 8.97
CA SER A 105 -2.70 -10.13 8.79
C SER A 105 -3.44 -11.35 9.33
N LEU A 106 -4.01 -11.26 10.52
CA LEU A 106 -4.80 -12.35 11.11
C LEU A 106 -5.98 -12.72 10.20
N HIS A 107 -6.80 -11.74 9.79
CA HIS A 107 -7.93 -12.01 8.90
C HIS A 107 -7.50 -12.57 7.55
N LEU A 108 -6.38 -12.10 7.00
CA LEU A 108 -5.84 -12.61 5.74
C LEU A 108 -5.34 -14.07 5.87
N HIS A 109 -4.80 -14.46 7.03
CA HIS A 109 -4.41 -15.85 7.29
C HIS A 109 -5.61 -16.78 7.42
N LEU A 110 -6.74 -16.29 7.94
CA LEU A 110 -7.99 -17.05 8.07
C LEU A 110 -8.74 -17.24 6.74
N ILE A 111 -8.44 -16.43 5.73
CA ILE A 111 -9.04 -16.55 4.39
C ILE A 111 -8.44 -17.74 3.64
N HIS A 112 -9.33 -18.62 3.21
CA HIS A 112 -9.03 -19.68 2.25
C HIS A 112 -9.35 -19.24 0.81
N ILE A 113 -8.84 -19.95 -0.20
CA ILE A 113 -9.12 -19.66 -1.62
C ILE A 113 -10.62 -19.70 -1.97
N THR A 114 -11.40 -20.49 -1.23
CA THR A 114 -12.86 -20.59 -1.36
C THR A 114 -13.58 -19.35 -0.79
N ASP A 115 -12.96 -18.68 0.19
CA ASP A 115 -13.49 -17.49 0.85
C ASP A 115 -13.32 -16.21 0.02
N LEU A 116 -12.65 -16.27 -1.13
CA LEU A 116 -12.48 -15.13 -2.06
C LEU A 116 -13.76 -14.74 -2.83
N ARG A 117 -14.88 -15.41 -2.57
CA ARG A 117 -16.20 -15.05 -3.13
C ARG A 117 -16.88 -14.03 -2.21
N GLU A 118 -17.54 -13.05 -2.84
CA GLU A 118 -18.14 -11.82 -2.26
C GLU A 118 -19.09 -12.01 -1.07
N THR A 119 -19.46 -13.24 -0.75
CA THR A 119 -20.43 -13.61 0.28
C THR A 119 -19.80 -14.16 1.56
N SER A 120 -18.48 -14.43 1.60
CA SER A 120 -17.84 -14.97 2.81
C SER A 120 -17.78 -13.92 3.93
N CYS A 121 -18.26 -14.30 5.12
CA CYS A 121 -18.16 -13.47 6.33
C CYS A 121 -16.69 -13.08 6.60
N LYS A 122 -15.74 -13.99 6.37
CA LYS A 122 -14.30 -13.72 6.54
C LYS A 122 -13.78 -12.64 5.59
N GLN A 123 -14.27 -12.62 4.35
CA GLN A 123 -13.90 -11.58 3.39
C GLN A 123 -14.43 -10.22 3.83
N LYS A 124 -15.67 -10.16 4.35
CA LYS A 124 -16.24 -8.92 4.89
C LYS A 124 -15.41 -8.41 6.07
N LEU A 125 -15.02 -9.27 7.01
CA LEU A 125 -14.15 -8.92 8.14
C LEU A 125 -12.78 -8.39 7.68
N LEU A 126 -12.16 -9.01 6.66
CA LEU A 126 -10.91 -8.52 6.09
C LEU A 126 -11.09 -7.15 5.45
N LEU A 127 -12.14 -6.95 4.65
CA LEU A 127 -12.41 -5.67 3.99
C LEU A 127 -12.67 -4.56 5.01
N GLN A 128 -13.44 -4.85 6.06
CA GLN A 128 -13.66 -3.94 7.17
C GLN A 128 -12.36 -3.59 7.90
N SER A 129 -11.48 -4.56 8.09
CA SER A 129 -10.16 -4.32 8.72
C SER A 129 -9.25 -3.46 7.86
N LEU A 130 -9.26 -3.65 6.53
CA LEU A 130 -8.53 -2.80 5.59
C LEU A 130 -9.08 -1.38 5.56
N GLU A 131 -10.40 -1.21 5.73
CA GLU A 131 -11.03 0.10 5.85
C GLU A 131 -10.68 0.79 7.18
N ASN A 132 -10.69 0.06 8.30
CA ASN A 132 -10.25 0.61 9.58
C ASN A 132 -8.76 1.00 9.56
N MET A 133 -7.93 0.20 8.88
CA MET A 133 -6.52 0.52 8.67
C MET A 133 -6.34 1.77 7.80
N SER A 134 -7.18 1.99 6.79
CA SER A 134 -7.04 3.15 5.89
C SER A 134 -7.26 4.48 6.62
N LYS A 135 -8.17 4.51 7.61
CA LYS A 135 -8.43 5.68 8.47
C LYS A 135 -7.22 6.12 9.31
N HIS A 136 -6.33 5.18 9.61
CA HIS A 136 -5.13 5.42 10.43
C HIS A 136 -3.83 5.30 9.63
N TRP A 137 -3.95 5.20 8.30
CA TRP A 137 -2.78 4.95 7.47
C TRP A 137 -1.93 6.20 7.28
N ASP A 138 -2.57 7.37 7.14
CA ASP A 138 -1.84 8.61 6.92
C ASP A 138 -1.34 9.15 8.26
N ILE A 139 -0.02 9.22 8.39
CA ILE A 139 0.63 9.93 9.49
C ILE A 139 0.83 11.35 8.98
N ASP A 140 0.26 12.32 9.69
CA ASP A 140 0.40 13.73 9.34
C ASP A 140 1.84 14.20 9.59
N VAL A 141 2.74 14.05 8.61
CA VAL A 141 4.14 14.43 8.76
C VAL A 141 4.39 15.94 8.96
N SER A 142 3.34 16.78 8.96
CA SER A 142 3.48 18.21 9.25
C SER A 142 4.09 18.50 10.62
N PHE A 143 3.85 17.63 11.62
CA PHE A 143 4.44 17.78 12.96
C PHE A 143 5.95 17.54 12.98
N LEU A 144 6.50 16.75 12.04
CA LEU A 144 7.94 16.50 11.95
C LEU A 144 8.72 17.72 11.43
N ARG A 145 8.05 18.66 10.76
CA ARG A 145 8.68 19.88 10.23
C ARG A 145 8.85 20.99 11.28
N LYS A 146 8.16 20.91 12.42
CA LYS A 146 8.22 21.94 13.47
C LYS A 146 9.49 21.86 14.33
N SER A 147 10.26 20.77 14.26
CA SER A 147 11.40 20.51 15.15
C SER A 147 12.78 20.78 14.54
N THR A 148 12.87 21.32 13.32
CA THR A 148 14.14 21.54 12.60
C THR A 148 14.45 23.01 12.31
N ILE A 149 13.89 23.96 13.07
CA ILE A 149 14.43 25.32 13.10
C ILE A 149 15.45 25.37 14.25
N PRO A 150 16.77 25.31 13.97
CA PRO A 150 17.76 25.65 14.98
C PRO A 150 17.56 27.11 15.39
N PRO A 151 17.72 27.47 16.68
CA PRO A 151 17.79 28.86 17.08
C PRO A 151 19.09 29.45 16.51
N GLU A 152 19.02 29.99 15.30
CA GLU A 152 20.03 30.92 14.82
C GLU A 152 19.93 32.20 15.67
N THR A 153 20.98 32.39 16.46
CA THR A 153 21.61 33.67 16.81
C THR A 153 20.70 34.76 17.37
N MET A 154 20.64 34.83 18.70
CA MET A 154 20.66 36.13 19.38
C MET A 154 21.77 36.18 20.44
N ARG A 155 22.87 36.80 20.00
CA ARG A 155 24.00 37.42 20.73
C ARG A 155 25.06 36.52 21.32
#